data_AF-A0A1I6GIZ6-F1
#
_entry.id   AF-A0A1I6GIZ6-F1
#
_cell.length_a   1.000
_cell.length_b   1.000
_cell.length_c   1.000
_cell.angle_alpha   90.00
_cell.angle_beta   90.00
_cell.angle_gamma   90.00
#
_symmetry.space_group_name_H-M   'P 1'
#
loop_
_entity.id
_entity.type
_entity.pdbx_description
1 polymer ?
#
loop_
_entity_poly.entity_id
_entity_poly.type
_entity_poly.pdbx_seq_one_letter_code
_entity_poly.pdbx_strand_id
1 'polypeptide(L)'
;MKHQVLIFSLLCACGGGGDDGGGNGGAPADFDDYFNQITGTGVTPVASLPVTGRYEYAGRVRLDLPIDGPAQQYQGLLEISIGFDAGANPVLGSVSQLANGQQVLVGVLQIDSGVLNPHAQPAVDYQFFAGLDGNLDANGTIYVIDGTLAGDLYGPQWDGIAGLVFGDITQGIIVDIFDGSFAGTLTP
;
A
#
# COMPACT_ATOMS: atom_id res chain seq x y z
N MET A 1 67.17 31.28 14.30
CA MET A 1 66.10 31.14 15.31
C MET A 1 64.87 31.91 14.84
N LYS A 2 63.80 31.20 14.46
CA LYS A 2 62.39 31.63 14.55
C LYS A 2 61.54 30.44 14.10
N HIS A 3 60.76 29.94 15.06
CA HIS A 3 59.88 28.79 14.94
C HIS A 3 58.66 29.18 14.09
N GLN A 4 58.21 28.31 13.19
CA GLN A 4 56.89 28.46 12.60
C GLN A 4 56.11 27.15 12.75
N VAL A 5 54.93 27.34 13.33
CA VAL A 5 54.06 26.37 13.97
C VAL A 5 53.38 25.50 12.93
N LEU A 6 53.47 24.20 13.15
CA LEU A 6 52.75 23.13 12.47
C LEU A 6 51.28 23.18 12.92
N ILE A 7 50.35 23.54 12.03
CA ILE A 7 48.91 23.39 12.26
C ILE A 7 48.49 22.05 11.65
N PHE A 8 48.32 21.07 12.53
CA PHE A 8 47.85 19.73 12.19
C PHE A 8 46.32 19.72 12.27
N SER A 9 45.66 19.99 11.14
CA SER A 9 44.21 19.91 11.02
C SER A 9 43.76 18.45 11.03
N LEU A 10 43.26 18.00 12.18
CA LEU A 10 42.52 16.75 12.33
C LEU A 10 41.20 16.87 11.54
N LEU A 11 41.22 16.44 10.28
CA LEU A 11 40.01 16.10 9.56
C LEU A 11 39.46 14.81 10.17
N CYS A 12 38.47 14.94 11.05
CA CYS A 12 37.56 13.86 11.39
C CYS A 12 36.90 13.37 10.10
N ALA A 13 37.44 12.30 9.52
CA ALA A 13 36.72 11.48 8.58
C ALA A 13 35.55 10.84 9.34
N CYS A 14 34.38 11.47 9.26
CA CYS A 14 33.13 10.82 9.60
C CYS A 14 32.95 9.69 8.57
N GLY A 15 33.23 8.47 9.00
CA GLY A 15 32.82 7.27 8.28
C GLY A 15 31.30 7.27 8.22
N GLY A 16 30.76 7.71 7.08
CA GLY A 16 29.39 7.41 6.71
C GLY A 16 29.31 5.90 6.51
N GLY A 17 28.79 5.21 7.53
CA GLY A 17 28.42 3.82 7.42
C GLY A 17 27.42 3.68 6.29
N GLY A 18 27.78 2.86 5.30
CA GLY A 18 26.80 2.34 4.37
C GLY A 18 25.85 1.45 5.15
N ASP A 19 24.65 1.94 5.40
CA ASP A 19 23.51 1.05 5.53
C ASP A 19 23.21 0.55 4.11
N ASP A 20 23.91 -0.51 3.73
CA ASP A 20 23.40 -1.47 2.76
C ASP A 20 22.13 -2.08 3.39
N GLY A 21 21.04 -1.32 3.32
CA GLY A 21 19.68 -1.78 3.54
C GLY A 21 19.30 -2.73 2.41
N GLY A 22 20.00 -3.86 2.33
CA GLY A 22 19.50 -5.06 1.69
C GLY A 22 18.27 -5.47 2.48
N GLY A 23 17.13 -4.88 2.12
CA GLY A 23 15.85 -5.24 2.66
C GLY A 23 15.70 -6.74 2.50
N ASN A 24 15.76 -7.47 3.61
CA ASN A 24 15.11 -8.76 3.67
C ASN A 24 13.65 -8.47 3.35
N GLY A 25 13.27 -8.63 2.09
CA GLY A 25 11.92 -8.43 1.55
C GLY A 25 10.93 -9.48 2.06
N GLY A 26 11.01 -9.80 3.34
CA GLY A 26 10.00 -10.56 4.04
C GLY A 26 8.80 -9.66 4.27
N ALA A 27 7.61 -10.22 4.02
CA ALA A 27 6.34 -9.63 4.41
C ALA A 27 6.44 -9.09 5.85
N PRO A 28 6.12 -7.81 6.07
CA PRO A 28 6.29 -7.23 7.39
C PRO A 28 5.26 -7.86 8.36
N ALA A 29 5.75 -8.48 9.42
CA ALA A 29 4.93 -9.20 10.39
C ALA A 29 4.13 -8.19 11.23
N ASP A 30 2.80 -8.34 11.29
CA ASP A 30 1.81 -7.57 12.10
C ASP A 30 0.63 -6.91 11.34
N PHE A 31 0.31 -7.31 10.10
CA PHE A 31 -0.80 -6.69 9.34
C PHE A 31 -2.12 -6.58 10.13
N ASP A 32 -2.50 -7.61 10.89
CA ASP A 32 -3.74 -7.59 11.66
C ASP A 32 -3.73 -6.52 12.77
N ASP A 33 -2.61 -6.35 13.47
CA ASP A 33 -2.48 -5.32 14.50
C ASP A 33 -2.51 -3.91 13.87
N TYR A 34 -1.83 -3.74 12.74
CA TYR A 34 -1.85 -2.48 11.97
C TYR A 34 -3.25 -2.15 11.44
N PHE A 35 -3.95 -3.13 10.89
CA PHE A 35 -5.33 -2.98 10.41
C PHE A 35 -6.28 -2.64 11.57
N ASN A 36 -6.17 -3.33 12.70
CA ASN A 36 -6.98 -3.08 13.90
C ASN A 36 -6.68 -1.71 14.52
N GLN A 37 -5.42 -1.25 14.48
CA GLN A 37 -5.04 0.08 14.95
C GLN A 37 -5.75 1.17 14.14
N ILE A 38 -5.75 1.06 12.81
CA ILE A 38 -6.39 2.04 11.92
C ILE A 38 -7.91 1.98 12.08
N THR A 39 -8.49 0.79 11.96
CA THR A 39 -9.95 0.63 12.01
C THR A 39 -10.55 0.92 13.38
N GLY A 40 -9.79 0.69 14.46
CA GLY A 40 -10.18 1.01 15.84
C GLY A 40 -10.39 2.50 16.12
N THR A 41 -9.91 3.39 15.24
CA THR A 41 -10.17 4.84 15.35
C THR A 41 -11.57 5.25 14.90
N GLY A 42 -12.30 4.35 14.22
CA GLY A 42 -13.62 4.59 13.66
C GLY A 42 -13.60 5.31 12.31
N VAL A 43 -14.64 5.08 11.51
CA VAL A 43 -14.79 5.68 10.17
C VAL A 43 -14.96 7.20 10.28
N THR A 44 -14.26 7.95 9.45
CA THR A 44 -14.32 9.40 9.40
C THR A 44 -15.72 9.87 8.98
N PRO A 45 -16.39 10.72 9.78
CA PRO A 45 -17.68 11.28 9.41
C PRO A 45 -17.59 12.15 8.15
N VAL A 46 -18.62 12.11 7.29
CA VAL A 46 -18.69 12.93 6.06
C VAL A 46 -18.46 14.42 6.30
N ALA A 47 -18.96 14.95 7.44
CA ALA A 47 -18.81 16.35 7.78
C ALA A 47 -17.36 16.76 8.12
N SER A 48 -16.51 15.77 8.39
CA SER A 48 -15.08 15.99 8.62
C SER A 48 -14.27 15.84 7.33
N LEU A 49 -14.77 15.18 6.29
CA LEU A 49 -13.97 14.93 5.08
C LEU A 49 -13.57 16.24 4.38
N PRO A 50 -12.36 16.31 3.78
CA PRO A 50 -11.97 17.41 2.93
C PRO A 50 -12.94 17.58 1.75
N VAL A 51 -13.17 18.83 1.35
CA VAL A 51 -13.97 19.13 0.14
C VAL A 51 -13.08 19.25 -1.10
N THR A 52 -11.78 19.46 -0.90
CA THR A 52 -10.80 19.70 -1.96
C THR A 52 -9.43 19.16 -1.56
N GLY A 53 -8.55 18.98 -2.54
CA GLY A 53 -7.16 18.58 -2.33
C GLY A 53 -6.94 17.10 -2.51
N ARG A 54 -5.65 16.72 -2.46
CA ARG A 54 -5.18 15.35 -2.68
C ARG A 54 -4.31 14.94 -1.49
N TYR A 55 -4.61 13.76 -0.97
CA TYR A 55 -3.97 13.21 0.23
C TYR A 55 -3.36 11.86 -0.12
N GLU A 56 -2.13 11.63 0.34
CA GLU A 56 -1.36 10.43 0.04
C GLU A 56 -1.28 9.56 1.27
N TYR A 57 -1.47 8.26 1.10
CA TYR A 57 -1.45 7.26 2.15
C TYR A 57 -0.42 6.21 1.78
N ALA A 58 0.40 5.85 2.76
CA ALA A 58 1.33 4.74 2.69
C ALA A 58 0.87 3.66 3.66
N GLY A 59 0.95 2.40 3.25
CA GLY A 59 0.36 1.32 4.00
C GLY A 59 0.79 -0.06 3.54
N ARG A 60 -0.08 -1.02 3.83
CA ARG A 60 0.12 -2.43 3.52
C ARG A 60 -1.14 -3.01 2.90
N VAL A 61 -0.94 -4.06 2.14
CA VAL A 61 -2.01 -4.89 1.61
C VAL A 61 -1.69 -6.35 1.90
N ARG A 62 -2.74 -7.14 2.12
CA ARG A 62 -2.73 -8.59 2.23
C ARG A 62 -3.67 -9.15 1.17
N LEU A 63 -3.19 -10.03 0.30
CA LEU A 63 -3.97 -10.70 -0.75
C LEU A 63 -3.84 -12.21 -0.60
N ASP A 64 -4.95 -12.94 -0.65
CA ASP A 64 -4.98 -14.40 -0.62
C ASP A 64 -5.02 -14.96 -2.04
N LEU A 65 -3.84 -15.19 -2.62
CA LEU A 65 -3.66 -15.53 -4.03
C LEU A 65 -3.47 -17.06 -4.23
N PRO A 66 -4.27 -17.73 -5.08
CA PRO A 66 -4.09 -19.15 -5.44
C PRO A 66 -2.97 -19.35 -6.48
N ILE A 67 -1.73 -19.07 -6.07
CA ILE A 67 -0.54 -19.27 -6.90
C ILE A 67 -0.04 -20.71 -6.73
N ASP A 68 -0.08 -21.48 -7.82
CA ASP A 68 0.37 -22.88 -7.89
C ASP A 68 -0.32 -23.82 -6.88
N GLY A 69 -1.56 -23.53 -6.49
CA GLY A 69 -2.32 -24.37 -5.58
C GLY A 69 -3.39 -23.62 -4.79
N PRO A 70 -3.69 -24.05 -3.55
CA PRO A 70 -4.61 -23.35 -2.67
C PRO A 70 -4.19 -21.89 -2.44
N ALA A 71 -5.16 -21.02 -2.13
CA ALA A 71 -4.90 -19.63 -1.81
C ALA A 71 -3.88 -19.49 -0.67
N GLN A 72 -2.91 -18.59 -0.87
CA GLN A 72 -1.86 -18.28 0.08
C GLN A 72 -1.79 -16.77 0.29
N GLN A 73 -1.45 -16.39 1.52
CA GLN A 73 -1.41 -14.99 1.92
C GLN A 73 -0.11 -14.31 1.48
N TYR A 74 -0.22 -13.33 0.58
CA TYR A 74 0.85 -12.41 0.19
C TYR A 74 0.65 -11.06 0.83
N GLN A 75 1.71 -10.45 1.33
CA GLN A 75 1.67 -9.08 1.83
C GLN A 75 2.58 -8.17 1.02
N GLY A 76 2.16 -6.94 0.80
CA GLY A 76 2.90 -5.95 0.02
C GLY A 76 2.76 -4.54 0.59
N LEU A 77 3.47 -3.62 -0.04
CA LEU A 77 3.39 -2.19 0.23
C LEU A 77 2.26 -1.58 -0.58
N LEU A 78 1.50 -0.69 0.05
CA LEU A 78 0.44 0.10 -0.57
C LEU A 78 0.86 1.57 -0.59
N GLU A 79 0.74 2.20 -1.74
CA GLU A 79 0.78 3.66 -1.89
C GLU A 79 -0.49 4.09 -2.61
N ILE A 80 -1.28 4.99 -2.03
CA ILE A 80 -2.56 5.40 -2.61
C ILE A 80 -2.82 6.88 -2.34
N SER A 81 -3.37 7.55 -3.35
CA SER A 81 -3.64 8.96 -3.37
C SER A 81 -5.13 9.18 -3.61
N ILE A 82 -5.78 9.87 -2.67
CA ILE A 82 -7.21 10.19 -2.73
C ILE A 82 -7.37 11.70 -2.93
N GLY A 83 -7.94 12.07 -4.07
CA GLY A 83 -8.36 13.43 -4.41
C GLY A 83 -9.83 13.65 -4.05
N PHE A 84 -10.12 14.76 -3.37
CA PHE A 84 -11.49 15.18 -3.01
C PHE A 84 -12.08 16.18 -4.00
N ASP A 85 -11.27 16.67 -4.94
CA ASP A 85 -11.73 17.54 -6.03
C ASP A 85 -12.55 16.74 -7.06
N ALA A 86 -13.45 17.42 -7.78
CA ALA A 86 -14.33 16.82 -8.81
C ALA A 86 -13.62 16.39 -10.11
N GLY A 87 -12.33 16.01 -10.02
CA GLY A 87 -11.51 15.57 -11.14
C GLY A 87 -11.79 14.13 -11.57
N ALA A 88 -11.25 13.75 -12.73
CA ALA A 88 -11.21 12.36 -13.16
C ALA A 88 -10.26 11.55 -12.25
N ASN A 89 -10.69 10.38 -11.80
CA ASN A 89 -9.93 9.42 -10.98
C ASN A 89 -9.45 9.99 -9.63
N PRO A 90 -10.38 10.22 -8.68
CA PRO A 90 -10.03 10.61 -7.32
C PRO A 90 -9.06 9.63 -6.65
N VAL A 91 -9.18 8.32 -6.88
CA VAL A 91 -8.32 7.31 -6.24
C VAL A 91 -7.32 6.73 -7.24
N LEU A 92 -6.04 6.86 -6.95
CA LEU A 92 -4.90 6.39 -7.75
C LEU A 92 -3.84 5.80 -6.83
N GLY A 93 -2.98 4.90 -7.31
CA GLY A 93 -1.94 4.33 -6.45
C GLY A 93 -1.25 3.12 -7.04
N SER A 94 -0.56 2.37 -6.17
CA SER A 94 0.03 1.09 -6.51
C SER A 94 0.19 0.16 -5.32
N VAL A 95 0.28 -1.13 -5.63
CA VAL A 95 0.73 -2.17 -4.72
C VAL A 95 2.01 -2.79 -5.27
N SER A 96 3.03 -2.93 -4.42
CA SER A 96 4.31 -3.52 -4.80
C SER A 96 4.88 -4.43 -3.72
N GLN A 97 5.95 -5.15 -4.05
CA GLN A 97 6.69 -6.01 -3.12
C GLN A 97 5.82 -7.08 -2.44
N LEU A 98 4.88 -7.66 -3.19
CA LEU A 98 4.05 -8.76 -2.69
C LEU A 98 4.93 -9.99 -2.40
N ALA A 99 4.90 -10.46 -1.16
CA ALA A 99 5.70 -11.60 -0.72
C ALA A 99 4.96 -12.48 0.29
N ASN A 100 5.28 -13.78 0.26
CA ASN A 100 4.88 -14.78 1.25
C ASN A 100 6.13 -15.56 1.69
N GLY A 101 6.69 -15.20 2.84
CA GLY A 101 7.91 -15.82 3.36
C GLY A 101 9.10 -15.60 2.43
N GLN A 102 9.55 -16.66 1.74
CA GLN A 102 10.67 -16.62 0.79
C GLN A 102 10.21 -16.42 -0.66
N GLN A 103 8.91 -16.54 -0.94
CA GLN A 103 8.36 -16.35 -2.27
C GLN A 103 8.03 -14.86 -2.45
N VAL A 104 8.66 -14.24 -3.45
CA VAL A 104 8.44 -12.83 -3.82
C VAL A 104 7.83 -12.79 -5.20
N LEU A 105 6.75 -12.04 -5.36
CA LEU A 105 6.10 -11.81 -6.65
C LEU A 105 6.69 -10.55 -7.27
N VAL A 106 7.23 -10.68 -8.48
CA VAL A 106 7.83 -9.56 -9.21
C VAL A 106 6.76 -8.86 -10.03
N GLY A 107 6.54 -7.58 -9.78
CA GLY A 107 5.53 -6.79 -10.49
C GLY A 107 5.01 -5.65 -9.63
N VAL A 108 4.12 -4.86 -10.23
CA VAL A 108 3.40 -3.78 -9.56
C VAL A 108 1.96 -3.84 -10.03
N LEU A 109 1.03 -3.82 -9.07
CA LEU A 109 -0.39 -3.64 -9.37
C LEU A 109 -0.70 -2.15 -9.31
N GLN A 110 -1.36 -1.62 -10.34
CA GLN A 110 -1.79 -0.24 -10.39
C GLN A 110 -3.16 -0.11 -9.76
N ILE A 111 -3.36 0.98 -9.02
CA ILE A 111 -4.67 1.39 -8.53
C ILE A 111 -5.13 2.54 -9.41
N ASP A 112 -6.25 2.36 -10.10
CA ASP A 112 -6.81 3.40 -10.96
C ASP A 112 -8.35 3.37 -10.99
N SER A 113 -8.94 4.16 -11.90
CA SER A 113 -10.39 4.18 -12.13
C SER A 113 -11.23 4.42 -10.87
N GLY A 114 -10.63 5.15 -9.92
CA GLY A 114 -11.18 5.39 -8.60
C GLY A 114 -12.46 6.20 -8.62
N VAL A 115 -13.37 5.92 -7.69
CA VAL A 115 -14.53 6.74 -7.37
C VAL A 115 -14.58 7.01 -5.87
N LEU A 116 -14.93 8.24 -5.51
CA LEU A 116 -15.11 8.66 -4.12
C LEU A 116 -16.58 9.03 -3.91
N ASN A 117 -17.23 8.35 -2.97
CA ASN A 117 -18.56 8.64 -2.47
C ASN A 117 -18.46 9.13 -1.02
N PRO A 118 -18.16 10.42 -0.78
CA PRO A 118 -17.98 10.93 0.58
C PRO A 118 -19.27 10.83 1.42
N HIS A 119 -20.44 10.70 0.77
CA HIS A 119 -21.75 10.56 1.40
C HIS A 119 -22.18 9.10 1.60
N ALA A 120 -21.30 8.13 1.35
CA ALA A 120 -21.56 6.73 1.65
C ALA A 120 -21.94 6.55 3.12
N GLN A 121 -22.81 5.57 3.39
CA GLN A 121 -23.16 5.16 4.73
C GLN A 121 -22.26 3.99 5.12
N PRO A 122 -21.25 4.15 5.98
CA PRO A 122 -20.22 3.11 6.21
C PRO A 122 -20.75 1.79 6.76
N ALA A 123 -21.99 1.75 7.24
CA ALA A 123 -22.66 0.53 7.68
C ALA A 123 -23.18 -0.34 6.51
N VAL A 124 -23.28 0.22 5.30
CA VAL A 124 -23.88 -0.43 4.12
C VAL A 124 -23.11 -0.22 2.82
N ASP A 125 -22.24 0.79 2.74
CA ASP A 125 -21.50 1.17 1.54
C ASP A 125 -20.14 1.79 1.90
N TYR A 126 -19.17 1.69 1.01
CA TYR A 126 -17.81 2.19 1.19
C TYR A 126 -17.66 3.63 0.68
N GLN A 127 -16.80 4.41 1.33
CA GLN A 127 -16.53 5.78 0.91
C GLN A 127 -15.75 5.87 -0.41
N PHE A 128 -14.97 4.85 -0.79
CA PHE A 128 -14.31 4.83 -2.09
C PHE A 128 -14.16 3.43 -2.68
N PHE A 129 -14.03 3.39 -4.00
CA PHE A 129 -13.70 2.20 -4.79
C PHE A 129 -12.61 2.53 -5.80
N ALA A 130 -11.82 1.54 -6.21
CA ALA A 130 -10.83 1.67 -7.29
C ALA A 130 -10.52 0.31 -7.92
N GLY A 131 -10.06 0.29 -9.17
CA GLY A 131 -9.49 -0.90 -9.79
C GLY A 131 -8.13 -1.25 -9.20
N LEU A 132 -7.75 -2.52 -9.26
CA LEU A 132 -6.42 -3.04 -8.89
C LEU A 132 -5.95 -4.01 -9.98
N ASP A 133 -5.10 -3.54 -10.88
CA ASP A 133 -4.77 -4.29 -12.09
C ASP A 133 -3.26 -4.41 -12.28
N GLY A 134 -2.79 -5.56 -12.74
CA GLY A 134 -1.39 -5.71 -13.09
C GLY A 134 -0.95 -7.15 -13.33
N ASN A 135 0.34 -7.30 -13.63
CA ASN A 135 0.96 -8.61 -13.81
C ASN A 135 1.92 -8.89 -12.67
N LEU A 136 1.85 -10.09 -12.12
CA LEU A 136 2.78 -10.62 -11.13
C LEU A 136 3.50 -11.83 -11.70
N ASP A 137 4.82 -11.83 -11.61
CA ASP A 137 5.69 -12.93 -11.99
C ASP A 137 6.12 -13.72 -10.74
N ALA A 138 5.73 -14.99 -10.69
CA ALA A 138 6.24 -15.96 -9.73
C ALA A 138 7.19 -16.94 -10.44
N ASN A 139 8.50 -16.70 -10.32
CA ASN A 139 9.56 -17.59 -10.84
C ASN A 139 9.45 -17.93 -12.34
N GLY A 140 9.01 -16.97 -13.16
CA GLY A 140 8.84 -17.10 -14.61
C GLY A 140 7.38 -17.35 -15.05
N THR A 141 6.46 -17.56 -14.11
CA THR A 141 5.03 -17.72 -14.38
C THR A 141 4.30 -16.40 -14.18
N ILE A 142 3.65 -15.91 -15.23
CA ILE A 142 2.88 -14.65 -15.18
C ILE A 142 1.44 -14.92 -14.76
N TYR A 143 0.99 -14.18 -13.76
CA TYR A 143 -0.39 -14.09 -13.30
C TYR A 143 -0.91 -12.69 -13.58
N VAL A 144 -2.07 -12.62 -14.23
CA VAL A 144 -2.79 -11.35 -14.46
C VAL A 144 -3.76 -11.16 -13.29
N ILE A 145 -3.67 -10.02 -12.63
CA ILE A 145 -4.56 -9.61 -11.55
C ILE A 145 -5.53 -8.57 -12.10
N ASP A 146 -6.82 -8.80 -11.89
CA ASP A 146 -7.93 -7.88 -12.16
C ASP A 146 -8.78 -7.83 -10.90
N GLY A 147 -8.75 -6.68 -10.21
CA GLY A 147 -9.32 -6.56 -8.88
C GLY A 147 -9.99 -5.23 -8.62
N THR A 148 -10.68 -5.17 -7.50
CA THR A 148 -11.34 -3.96 -7.00
C THR A 148 -10.98 -3.77 -5.52
N LEU A 149 -10.59 -2.55 -5.17
CA LEU A 149 -10.53 -2.10 -3.78
C LEU A 149 -11.84 -1.42 -3.42
N ALA A 150 -12.28 -1.63 -2.19
CA ALA A 150 -13.37 -0.89 -1.57
C ALA A 150 -12.99 -0.55 -0.13
N GLY A 151 -13.12 0.72 0.26
CA GLY A 151 -12.65 1.14 1.58
C GLY A 151 -13.24 2.43 2.11
N ASP A 152 -12.88 2.70 3.36
CA ASP A 152 -13.29 3.87 4.12
C ASP A 152 -12.08 4.64 4.62
N LEU A 153 -12.30 5.93 4.92
CA LEU A 153 -11.36 6.75 5.67
C LEU A 153 -11.61 6.59 7.16
N TYR A 154 -10.56 6.57 7.96
CA TYR A 154 -10.58 6.33 9.39
C TYR A 154 -9.90 7.47 10.16
N GLY A 155 -10.36 7.71 11.38
CA GLY A 155 -9.83 8.73 12.28
C GLY A 155 -10.52 10.08 12.18
N PRO A 156 -10.30 10.98 13.16
CA PRO A 156 -10.96 12.28 13.24
C PRO A 156 -10.56 13.23 12.11
N GLN A 157 -9.36 13.04 11.54
CA GLN A 157 -8.81 13.85 10.45
C GLN A 157 -8.40 12.97 9.27
N TRP A 158 -9.19 11.94 8.95
CA TRP A 158 -8.94 11.03 7.82
C TRP A 158 -7.50 10.52 7.79
N ASP A 159 -6.96 10.26 8.99
CA ASP A 159 -5.56 9.91 9.24
C ASP A 159 -5.18 8.53 8.73
N GLY A 160 -6.19 7.69 8.44
CA GLY A 160 -6.00 6.36 7.89
C GLY A 160 -7.04 6.00 6.85
N ILE A 161 -6.74 4.91 6.16
CA ILE A 161 -7.64 4.22 5.23
C ILE A 161 -7.58 2.73 5.53
N ALA A 162 -8.69 2.03 5.34
CA ALA A 162 -8.70 0.57 5.35
C ALA A 162 -9.86 0.04 4.51
N GLY A 163 -9.75 -1.21 4.08
CA GLY A 163 -10.79 -1.81 3.26
C GLY A 163 -10.48 -3.23 2.82
N LEU A 164 -11.26 -3.66 1.84
CA LEU A 164 -11.19 -4.98 1.23
C LEU A 164 -10.64 -4.88 -0.19
N VAL A 165 -10.05 -5.98 -0.64
CA VAL A 165 -9.69 -6.22 -2.03
C VAL A 165 -10.37 -7.52 -2.46
N PHE A 166 -10.93 -7.56 -3.66
CA PHE A 166 -11.46 -8.80 -4.25
C PHE A 166 -11.34 -8.73 -5.78
N GLY A 167 -11.21 -9.88 -6.42
CA GLY A 167 -11.03 -9.94 -7.86
C GLY A 167 -10.72 -11.32 -8.39
N ASP A 168 -10.22 -11.34 -9.62
CA ASP A 168 -9.82 -12.52 -10.34
C ASP A 168 -8.29 -12.54 -10.56
N ILE A 169 -7.70 -13.73 -10.46
CA ILE A 169 -6.33 -14.02 -10.85
C ILE A 169 -6.36 -15.00 -12.03
N THR A 170 -5.66 -14.65 -13.11
CA THR A 170 -5.64 -15.44 -14.33
C THR A 170 -4.23 -15.95 -14.64
N GLN A 171 -4.12 -17.26 -14.91
CA GLN A 171 -2.91 -17.93 -15.39
C GLN A 171 -3.23 -18.70 -16.68
N GLY A 172 -2.89 -18.11 -17.84
CA GLY A 172 -3.23 -18.70 -19.14
C GLY A 172 -4.74 -18.75 -19.36
N ILE A 173 -5.35 -19.94 -19.23
CA ILE A 173 -6.81 -20.13 -19.36
C ILE A 173 -7.52 -20.38 -18.02
N ILE A 174 -6.75 -20.50 -16.93
CA ILE A 174 -7.28 -20.74 -15.59
C ILE A 174 -7.58 -19.39 -14.97
N VAL A 175 -8.78 -19.24 -14.41
CA VAL A 175 -9.24 -18.08 -13.65
C VAL A 175 -9.67 -18.58 -12.28
N ASP A 176 -9.15 -17.96 -11.24
CA ASP A 176 -9.56 -18.17 -9.86
C ASP A 176 -9.89 -16.83 -9.20
N ILE A 177 -10.65 -16.88 -8.11
CA ILE A 177 -11.02 -15.70 -7.32
C ILE A 177 -10.00 -15.51 -6.21
N PHE A 178 -9.67 -14.26 -5.90
CA PHE A 178 -8.92 -13.89 -4.72
C PHE A 178 -9.66 -12.82 -3.90
N ASP A 179 -9.32 -12.75 -2.62
CA ASP A 179 -9.73 -11.69 -1.71
C ASP A 179 -8.53 -11.16 -0.92
N GLY A 180 -8.76 -10.15 -0.11
CA GLY A 180 -7.71 -9.48 0.63
C GLY A 180 -8.21 -8.28 1.41
N SER A 181 -7.28 -7.62 2.08
CA SER A 181 -7.54 -6.39 2.80
C SER A 181 -6.35 -5.47 2.75
N PHE A 182 -6.60 -4.19 2.98
CA PHE A 182 -5.55 -3.18 3.02
C PHE A 182 -5.77 -2.21 4.17
N ALA A 183 -4.69 -1.57 4.59
CA ALA A 183 -4.75 -0.45 5.50
C ALA A 183 -3.56 0.49 5.24
N GLY A 184 -3.73 1.78 5.51
CA GLY A 184 -2.69 2.78 5.32
C GLY A 184 -2.90 4.00 6.21
N THR A 185 -1.83 4.75 6.41
CA THR A 185 -1.83 6.00 7.17
C THR A 185 -1.47 7.16 6.26
N LEU A 186 -2.02 8.33 6.57
CA LEU A 186 -1.70 9.56 5.85
C LEU A 186 -0.20 9.85 5.91
N THR A 187 0.37 10.17 4.76
CA THR A 187 1.78 10.55 4.61
C THR A 187 1.92 12.04 4.94
N PRO A 188 2.89 12.44 5.79
CA PRO A 188 3.07 13.83 6.20
C PRO A 188 3.59 14.76 5.10
#